data_AF-Q2LRS3-F1
#
_entry.id   AF-Q2LRS3-F1
#
_cell.length_a   1.000
_cell.length_b   1.000
_cell.length_c   1.000
_cell.angle_alpha   90.00
_cell.angle_beta   90.00
_cell.angle_gamma   90.00
#
_symmetry.space_group_name_H-M   'P 1'
#
loop_
_entity.id
_entity.type
_entity.pdbx_description
1 polymer ?
#
loop_
_entity_poly.entity_id
_entity_poly.type
_entity_poly.pdbx_seq_one_letter_code
_entity_poly.pdbx_strand_id
1 'polypeptide(L)'
;MTYLIFQATMLLPTVSASPIGQAVGPTDLSLLDWNGWGIEMRVGVLWLLVAVIVGIVVWWLLPWIRNNWLKGYRTKAVKLTFKGVEWDICLDTETRRVAHQAWVEIKSRKVGLPFEEGLDVIVEVYNSWYQLFGVLRDLAKSIPADRLQDCEDTRNLVALLMRALNEGLRPHLTKWQAKFRRWYDSAVASDDNKAKSPQEIQQLYPLYNELVADLRKVSDEFVRFADSLEKIVKDGK
;
A
#
# COMPACT_ATOMS: atom_id res chain seq x y z
N MET A 1 28.81 -83.76 -78.38
CA MET A 1 27.59 -84.29 -79.04
C MET A 1 26.62 -84.68 -77.93
N THR A 2 25.33 -84.42 -78.14
CA THR A 2 24.19 -84.75 -77.26
C THR A 2 23.74 -83.62 -76.31
N TYR A 3 22.73 -82.91 -76.79
CA TYR A 3 21.84 -81.99 -76.07
C TYR A 3 20.95 -82.76 -75.09
N LEU A 4 20.57 -82.15 -73.98
CA LEU A 4 19.26 -82.38 -73.35
C LEU A 4 18.71 -81.03 -72.84
N ILE A 5 17.72 -80.56 -73.59
CA ILE A 5 16.85 -79.42 -73.30
C ILE A 5 15.80 -79.92 -72.30
N PHE A 6 15.64 -79.25 -71.16
CA PHE A 6 14.50 -79.46 -70.26
C PHE A 6 13.69 -78.17 -70.18
N GLN A 7 12.43 -78.24 -70.61
CA GLN A 7 11.49 -77.14 -70.59
C GLN A 7 10.88 -76.92 -69.19
N ALA A 8 10.83 -75.64 -68.82
CA ALA A 8 9.74 -74.89 -68.18
C ALA A 8 8.84 -75.56 -67.13
N THR A 9 8.76 -74.94 -65.96
CA THR A 9 7.47 -74.49 -65.40
C THR A 9 7.70 -73.23 -64.55
N MET A 10 7.10 -72.12 -64.96
CA MET A 10 7.07 -70.86 -64.22
C MET A 10 6.24 -71.01 -62.95
N LEU A 11 6.81 -70.63 -61.79
CA LEU A 11 6.03 -70.27 -60.62
C LEU A 11 6.03 -68.75 -60.51
N LEU A 12 4.86 -68.15 -60.78
CA LEU A 12 4.59 -66.74 -60.55
C LEU A 12 4.70 -66.43 -59.05
N PRO A 13 5.38 -65.36 -58.62
CA PRO A 13 5.28 -64.88 -57.25
C PRO A 13 3.88 -64.29 -57.04
N THR A 14 3.15 -64.84 -56.07
CA THR A 14 1.90 -64.26 -55.57
C THR A 14 2.20 -62.89 -54.98
N VAL A 15 1.80 -61.83 -55.67
CA VAL A 15 1.76 -60.46 -55.15
C VAL A 15 0.76 -60.45 -53.99
N SER A 16 1.26 -60.42 -52.75
CA SER A 16 0.45 -60.08 -51.59
C SER A 16 0.05 -58.61 -51.69
N ALA A 17 -1.23 -58.36 -51.91
CA ALA A 17 -1.79 -57.01 -51.91
C ALA A 17 -1.52 -56.33 -50.54
N SER A 18 -0.74 -55.26 -50.54
CA SER A 18 -0.68 -54.32 -49.41
C SER A 18 -2.06 -53.66 -49.25
N PRO A 19 -2.66 -53.63 -48.05
CA PRO A 19 -3.88 -52.88 -47.86
C PRO A 19 -3.54 -51.39 -47.86
N ILE A 20 -3.77 -50.75 -49.01
CA ILE A 20 -3.88 -49.29 -49.11
C ILE A 20 -5.12 -48.88 -48.31
N GLY A 21 -4.93 -48.05 -47.29
CA GLY A 21 -6.01 -47.33 -46.62
C GLY A 21 -6.31 -47.81 -45.20
N GLN A 22 -5.48 -47.43 -44.23
CA GLN A 22 -5.96 -47.22 -42.87
C GLN A 22 -6.24 -45.73 -42.70
N ALA A 23 -7.52 -45.39 -42.58
CA ALA A 23 -7.97 -44.07 -42.18
C ALA A 23 -7.58 -43.85 -40.72
N VAL A 24 -6.75 -42.83 -40.46
CA VAL A 24 -6.38 -42.40 -39.12
C VAL A 24 -7.63 -41.89 -38.41
N GLY A 25 -8.05 -42.59 -37.35
CA GLY A 25 -9.24 -42.24 -36.58
C GLY A 25 -9.03 -40.99 -35.73
N PRO A 26 -10.11 -40.29 -35.33
CA PRO A 26 -10.04 -39.02 -34.59
C PRO A 26 -9.45 -39.12 -33.17
N THR A 27 -9.02 -40.30 -32.73
CA THR A 27 -8.47 -40.59 -31.39
C THR A 27 -7.06 -41.18 -31.42
N ASP A 28 -6.38 -41.19 -32.57
CA ASP A 28 -5.05 -41.79 -32.68
C ASP A 28 -3.99 -40.90 -31.99
N LEU A 29 -3.27 -41.46 -31.01
CA LEU A 29 -2.36 -40.76 -30.08
C LEU A 29 -0.90 -40.69 -30.57
N SER A 30 -0.61 -41.13 -31.79
CA SER A 30 0.73 -41.08 -32.38
C SER A 30 1.05 -39.67 -32.91
N LEU A 31 1.36 -38.74 -32.00
CA LEU A 31 1.58 -37.33 -32.34
C LEU A 31 3.05 -36.97 -32.66
N LEU A 32 3.99 -37.91 -32.57
CA LEU A 32 5.38 -37.71 -32.99
C LEU A 32 5.93 -38.99 -33.61
N ASP A 33 6.17 -38.99 -34.91
CA ASP A 33 7.01 -39.99 -35.57
C ASP A 33 8.33 -39.31 -35.94
N TRP A 34 9.43 -39.76 -35.34
CA TRP A 34 10.73 -39.13 -35.49
C TRP A 34 11.52 -39.80 -36.62
N ASN A 35 11.28 -39.31 -37.84
CA ASN A 35 12.05 -39.73 -39.01
C ASN A 35 12.96 -38.56 -39.48
N GLY A 36 14.20 -38.51 -38.97
CA GLY A 36 15.25 -37.58 -39.43
C GLY A 36 15.28 -36.19 -38.76
N TRP A 37 15.95 -35.23 -39.42
CA TRP A 37 16.16 -33.83 -38.97
C TRP A 37 14.98 -32.88 -39.31
N GLY A 38 13.86 -33.43 -39.80
CA GLY A 38 12.66 -32.68 -40.15
C GLY A 38 11.53 -33.00 -39.19
N ILE A 39 10.91 -31.97 -38.63
CA ILE A 39 9.69 -32.12 -37.83
C ILE A 39 8.50 -32.15 -38.81
N GLU A 40 8.08 -33.35 -39.24
CA GLU A 40 6.81 -33.51 -39.97
C GLU A 40 5.64 -33.46 -38.98
N MET A 41 5.11 -32.26 -38.72
CA MET A 41 3.94 -32.10 -37.86
C MET A 41 2.65 -32.45 -38.61
N ARG A 42 2.13 -33.66 -38.41
CA ARG A 42 0.77 -34.03 -38.83
C ARG A 42 -0.23 -33.56 -37.77
N VAL A 43 -0.52 -32.27 -37.76
CA VAL A 43 -1.51 -31.70 -36.85
C VAL A 43 -2.90 -31.93 -37.43
N GLY A 44 -3.67 -32.82 -36.82
CA GLY A 44 -5.09 -32.99 -37.16
C GLY A 44 -5.84 -31.66 -36.94
N VAL A 45 -6.75 -31.32 -37.86
CA VAL A 45 -7.55 -30.07 -37.80
C VAL A 45 -8.25 -29.90 -36.44
N LEU A 46 -8.64 -31.00 -35.80
CA LEU A 46 -9.24 -31.00 -34.46
C LEU A 46 -8.31 -30.41 -33.39
N TRP A 47 -7.01 -30.70 -33.43
CA TRP A 47 -6.04 -30.19 -32.46
C TRP A 47 -5.73 -28.71 -32.67
N LEU A 48 -5.75 -28.23 -33.93
CA LEU A 48 -5.67 -26.80 -34.22
C LEU A 48 -6.87 -26.05 -33.64
N LEU A 49 -8.09 -26.61 -33.79
CA LEU A 49 -9.28 -26.01 -33.21
C LEU A 49 -9.23 -25.99 -31.67
N VAL A 50 -8.76 -27.07 -31.04
CA VAL A 50 -8.57 -27.10 -29.58
C VAL A 50 -7.54 -26.07 -29.14
N ALA A 51 -6.40 -25.95 -29.82
CA ALA A 51 -5.36 -24.96 -29.48
C ALA A 51 -5.87 -23.52 -29.61
N VAL A 52 -6.68 -23.22 -30.64
CA VAL A 52 -7.31 -21.90 -30.80
C VAL A 52 -8.30 -21.63 -29.68
N ILE A 53 -9.14 -22.60 -29.31
CA ILE A 53 -10.10 -22.45 -28.20
C ILE A 53 -9.36 -22.24 -26.88
N VAL A 54 -8.32 -23.02 -26.59
CA VAL A 54 -7.48 -22.84 -25.40
C VAL A 54 -6.81 -21.47 -25.40
N GLY A 55 -6.30 -21.02 -26.55
CA GLY A 55 -5.70 -19.68 -26.69
C GLY A 55 -6.71 -18.56 -26.40
N ILE A 56 -7.94 -18.68 -26.88
CA ILE A 56 -9.02 -17.71 -26.60
C ILE A 56 -9.40 -17.74 -25.12
N VAL A 57 -9.55 -18.93 -24.54
CA VAL A 57 -9.88 -19.10 -23.11
C VAL A 57 -8.77 -18.52 -22.23
N VAL A 58 -7.50 -18.77 -22.54
CA VAL A 58 -6.35 -18.21 -21.82
C VAL A 58 -6.29 -16.69 -22.01
N TRP A 59 -6.49 -16.17 -23.21
CA TRP A 59 -6.50 -14.72 -23.48
C TRP A 59 -7.63 -14.00 -22.72
N TRP A 60 -8.79 -14.66 -22.55
CA TRP A 60 -9.92 -14.13 -21.80
C TRP A 60 -9.75 -14.27 -20.27
N LEU A 61 -9.19 -15.39 -19.81
CA LEU A 61 -8.95 -15.66 -18.40
C LEU A 61 -7.71 -14.93 -17.84
N LEU A 62 -6.66 -14.70 -18.63
CA LEU A 62 -5.45 -13.99 -18.21
C LEU A 62 -5.74 -12.61 -17.59
N PRO A 63 -6.48 -11.69 -18.24
CA PRO A 63 -6.81 -10.41 -17.64
C PRO A 63 -7.74 -10.57 -16.43
N TRP A 64 -8.65 -11.55 -16.41
CA TRP A 64 -9.53 -11.80 -15.28
C TRP A 64 -8.76 -12.31 -14.04
N ILE A 65 -7.90 -13.32 -14.21
CA ILE A 65 -7.03 -13.87 -13.16
C ILE A 65 -6.03 -12.79 -12.70
N ARG A 66 -5.38 -12.07 -13.63
CA ARG A 66 -4.43 -11.01 -13.28
C ARG A 66 -5.11 -9.88 -12.50
N ASN A 67 -6.32 -9.51 -12.87
CA ASN A 67 -7.03 -8.40 -12.24
C ASN A 67 -7.74 -8.79 -10.94
N ASN A 68 -8.19 -10.04 -10.76
CA ASN A 68 -8.85 -10.49 -9.53
C ASN A 68 -7.89 -11.13 -8.51
N TRP A 69 -6.92 -11.93 -8.95
CA TRP A 69 -6.06 -12.72 -8.05
C TRP A 69 -4.93 -11.87 -7.43
N LEU A 70 -4.40 -10.87 -8.17
CA LEU A 70 -3.43 -9.91 -7.62
C LEU A 70 -4.07 -8.80 -6.77
N LYS A 71 -5.40 -8.62 -6.83
CA LYS A 71 -6.13 -7.69 -5.94
C LYS A 71 -6.44 -8.28 -4.56
N GLY A 72 -6.23 -9.58 -4.36
CA GLY A 72 -6.67 -10.35 -3.19
C GLY A 72 -5.91 -10.10 -1.89
N TYR A 73 -4.84 -9.30 -1.88
CA TYR A 73 -4.12 -8.93 -0.64
C TYR A 73 -4.54 -7.56 -0.09
N ARG A 74 -5.76 -7.11 -0.37
CA ARG A 74 -6.32 -5.90 0.25
C ARG A 74 -6.76 -6.22 1.68
N THR A 75 -5.93 -5.86 2.65
CA THR A 75 -6.30 -5.86 4.08
C THR A 75 -7.50 -4.94 4.32
N LYS A 76 -8.28 -5.22 5.38
CA LYS A 76 -9.49 -4.46 5.74
C LYS A 76 -9.24 -2.95 5.74
N ALA A 77 -10.17 -2.21 5.13
CA ALA A 77 -10.18 -0.75 5.20
C ALA A 77 -10.42 -0.30 6.64
N VAL A 78 -9.57 0.61 7.14
CA VAL A 78 -9.74 1.22 8.46
C VAL A 78 -10.04 2.71 8.27
N LYS A 79 -11.00 3.20 9.05
CA LYS A 79 -11.40 4.61 9.06
C LYS A 79 -10.36 5.46 9.78
N LEU A 80 -9.73 6.38 9.07
CA LEU A 80 -8.92 7.44 9.64
C LEU A 80 -9.72 8.72 9.75
N THR A 81 -9.68 9.35 10.93
CA THR A 81 -10.39 10.60 11.18
C THR A 81 -9.45 11.69 11.68
N PHE A 82 -9.45 12.83 10.99
CA PHE A 82 -8.86 14.07 11.49
C PHE A 82 -9.82 15.24 11.22
N LYS A 83 -10.19 16.00 12.26
CA LYS A 83 -11.18 17.08 12.17
C LYS A 83 -12.49 16.66 11.46
N GLY A 84 -13.01 15.48 11.80
CA GLY A 84 -14.30 14.99 11.30
C GLY A 84 -14.30 14.50 9.84
N VAL A 85 -13.17 14.50 9.13
CA VAL A 85 -13.07 13.89 7.79
C VAL A 85 -12.64 12.44 7.95
N GLU A 86 -13.49 11.51 7.50
CA GLU A 86 -13.23 10.07 7.50
C GLU A 86 -12.67 9.61 6.14
N TRP A 87 -11.63 8.80 6.17
CA TRP A 87 -11.07 8.14 4.99
C TRP A 87 -10.95 6.65 5.26
N ASP A 88 -11.45 5.83 4.34
CA ASP A 88 -11.20 4.39 4.34
C ASP A 88 -9.83 4.15 3.71
N ILE A 89 -8.88 3.61 4.48
CA ILE A 89 -7.52 3.34 4.00
C ILE A 89 -7.22 1.83 4.04
N CYS A 90 -6.92 1.24 2.89
CA CYS A 90 -6.35 -0.11 2.79
C CYS A 90 -4.81 -0.03 2.73
N LEU A 91 -4.13 -0.65 3.69
CA LEU A 91 -2.71 -0.39 3.89
C LEU A 91 -1.81 -1.45 3.25
N ASP A 92 -1.10 -1.02 2.22
CA ASP A 92 0.14 -1.68 1.81
C ASP A 92 1.25 -1.51 2.88
N THR A 93 2.34 -2.26 2.73
CA THR A 93 3.43 -2.32 3.73
C THR A 93 4.06 -0.94 3.98
N GLU A 94 4.25 -0.14 2.95
CA GLU A 94 4.88 1.19 3.06
C GLU A 94 3.94 2.22 3.70
N THR A 95 2.67 2.27 3.32
CA THR A 95 1.69 3.17 3.94
C THR A 95 1.52 2.84 5.42
N ARG A 96 1.52 1.54 5.78
CA ARG A 96 1.49 1.09 7.17
C ARG A 96 2.74 1.50 7.95
N ARG A 97 3.93 1.42 7.34
CA ARG A 97 5.19 1.87 7.95
C ARG A 97 5.12 3.35 8.31
N VAL A 98 4.65 4.19 7.39
CA VAL A 98 4.52 5.64 7.63
C VAL A 98 3.45 5.93 8.69
N ALA A 99 2.31 5.25 8.64
CA ALA A 99 1.26 5.39 9.65
C ALA A 99 1.75 4.99 11.05
N HIS A 100 2.51 3.91 11.15
CA HIS A 100 3.15 3.47 12.40
C HIS A 100 4.12 4.51 12.94
N GLN A 101 5.00 5.05 12.08
CA GLN A 101 5.95 6.08 12.48
C GLN A 101 5.23 7.35 12.96
N ALA A 102 4.18 7.78 12.25
CA ALA A 102 3.37 8.92 12.67
C ALA A 102 2.67 8.67 14.02
N TRP A 103 2.11 7.48 14.22
CA TRP A 103 1.49 7.09 15.49
C TRP A 103 2.46 7.17 16.66
N VAL A 104 3.65 6.57 16.53
CA VAL A 104 4.70 6.60 17.57
C VAL A 104 5.04 8.05 17.91
N GLU A 105 5.34 8.87 16.91
CA GLU A 105 5.73 10.26 17.10
C GLU A 105 4.65 11.13 17.74
N ILE A 106 3.38 10.91 17.40
CA ILE A 106 2.28 11.66 18.01
C ILE A 106 2.06 11.19 19.45
N LYS A 107 1.97 9.88 19.69
CA LYS A 107 1.61 9.31 20.99
C LYS A 107 2.71 9.47 22.04
N SER A 108 3.98 9.58 21.63
CA SER A 108 5.11 9.76 22.55
C SER A 108 5.42 11.23 22.89
N ARG A 109 4.67 12.18 22.33
CA ARG A 109 4.92 13.63 22.49
C ARG A 109 3.81 14.31 23.28
N LYS A 110 4.07 15.52 23.77
CA LYS A 110 3.09 16.33 24.51
C LYS A 110 1.79 16.63 23.74
N VAL A 111 1.77 16.52 22.41
CA VAL A 111 0.53 16.70 21.62
C VAL A 111 -0.43 15.51 21.73
N GLY A 112 0.11 14.31 21.99
CA GLY A 112 -0.65 13.06 22.06
C GLY A 112 -1.15 12.75 23.46
N LEU A 113 -1.02 13.71 24.37
CA LEU A 113 -1.50 13.67 25.75
C LEU A 113 -2.45 14.85 25.98
N PRO A 114 -3.51 14.69 26.79
CA PRO A 114 -4.33 15.81 27.24
C PRO A 114 -3.47 16.84 27.97
N PHE A 115 -3.72 18.13 27.75
CA PHE A 115 -2.99 19.19 28.44
C PHE A 115 -3.45 19.36 29.89
N GLU A 116 -2.50 19.25 30.81
CA GLU A 116 -2.71 19.34 32.26
C GLU A 116 -2.17 20.67 32.82
N GLU A 117 -3.06 21.61 33.15
CA GLU A 117 -2.68 22.98 33.56
C GLU A 117 -1.72 23.07 34.75
N GLY A 118 -1.80 22.12 35.68
CA GLY A 118 -0.97 22.09 36.88
C GLY A 118 0.41 21.45 36.68
N LEU A 119 0.62 20.74 35.57
CA LEU A 119 1.85 20.01 35.30
C LEU A 119 2.58 20.56 34.07
N ASP A 120 1.86 20.90 33.02
CA ASP A 120 2.43 21.28 31.73
C ASP A 120 2.86 22.75 31.67
N VAL A 121 4.07 22.96 31.16
CA VAL A 121 4.60 24.28 30.80
C VAL A 121 4.37 24.53 29.32
N ILE A 122 3.62 25.60 28.98
CA ILE A 122 3.20 25.91 27.61
C ILE A 122 4.40 26.08 26.65
N VAL A 123 5.51 26.67 27.12
CA VAL A 123 6.72 26.83 26.30
C VAL A 123 7.31 25.47 25.88
N GLU A 124 7.30 24.49 26.79
CA GLU A 124 7.77 23.13 26.50
C GLU A 124 6.82 22.39 25.56
N VAL A 125 5.50 22.56 25.75
CA VAL A 125 4.47 22.06 24.82
C VAL A 125 4.76 22.58 23.40
N TYR A 126 4.99 23.89 23.26
CA TYR A 126 5.32 24.50 21.98
C TYR A 126 6.62 24.00 21.37
N ASN A 127 7.65 23.73 22.16
CA ASN A 127 8.88 23.10 21.68
C ASN A 127 8.59 21.70 21.12
N SER A 128 7.84 20.89 21.86
CA SER A 128 7.45 19.54 21.44
C SER A 128 6.58 19.56 20.17
N TRP A 129 5.64 20.50 20.04
CA TRP A 129 4.75 20.60 18.89
C TRP A 129 5.49 21.07 17.63
N TYR A 130 6.41 22.02 17.78
CA TYR A 130 7.24 22.48 16.67
C TYR A 130 8.14 21.35 16.13
N GLN A 131 8.74 20.54 17.01
CA GLN A 131 9.49 19.35 16.59
C GLN A 131 8.61 18.35 15.84
N LEU A 132 7.40 18.06 16.34
CA LEU A 132 6.46 17.18 15.65
C LEU A 132 6.12 17.69 14.24
N PHE A 133 5.94 19.00 14.08
CA PHE A 133 5.67 19.59 12.76
C PHE A 133 6.75 19.20 11.74
N GLY A 134 8.02 19.27 12.14
CA GLY A 134 9.16 18.85 11.32
C GLY A 134 9.08 17.36 10.98
N VAL A 135 8.89 16.52 11.99
CA VAL A 135 8.87 15.06 11.84
C VAL A 135 7.74 14.59 10.92
N LEU A 136 6.49 15.04 11.14
CA LEU A 136 5.38 14.62 10.28
C LEU A 136 5.55 15.11 8.85
N ARG A 137 6.14 16.28 8.64
CA ARG A 137 6.48 16.76 7.29
C ARG A 137 7.55 15.89 6.64
N ASP A 138 8.55 15.45 7.40
CA ASP A 138 9.61 14.57 6.90
C ASP A 138 9.06 13.17 6.58
N LEU A 139 8.15 12.64 7.39
CA LEU A 139 7.41 11.41 7.10
C LEU A 139 6.60 11.53 5.81
N ALA A 140 5.86 12.63 5.62
CA ALA A 140 5.09 12.86 4.39
C ALA A 140 6.00 12.94 3.15
N LYS A 141 7.17 13.60 3.27
CA LYS A 141 8.18 13.67 2.18
C LYS A 141 8.86 12.33 1.89
N SER A 142 8.89 11.40 2.84
CA SER A 142 9.52 10.09 2.64
C SER A 142 8.77 9.20 1.67
N ILE A 143 7.51 9.55 1.35
CA ILE A 143 6.67 8.84 0.40
C ILE A 143 7.04 9.28 -1.03
N PRO A 144 7.44 8.35 -1.92
CA PRO A 144 7.73 8.64 -3.31
C PRO A 144 6.51 9.21 -4.07
N ALA A 145 6.73 10.15 -4.99
CA ALA A 145 5.64 10.83 -5.69
C ALA A 145 4.85 9.94 -6.66
N ASP A 146 5.50 8.93 -7.25
CA ASP A 146 4.88 7.88 -8.07
C ASP A 146 3.82 7.11 -7.28
N ARG A 147 4.09 6.81 -6.00
CA ARG A 147 3.14 6.11 -5.13
C ARG A 147 1.85 6.90 -4.89
N LEU A 148 1.91 8.23 -4.94
CA LEU A 148 0.72 9.07 -4.80
C LEU A 148 -0.23 8.98 -6.00
N GLN A 149 0.29 8.56 -7.17
CA GLN A 149 -0.51 8.33 -8.38
C GLN A 149 -1.11 6.92 -8.36
N ASP A 150 -0.32 5.94 -7.93
CA ASP A 150 -0.68 4.52 -8.00
C ASP A 150 -1.57 4.06 -6.83
N CYS A 151 -1.46 4.71 -5.66
CA CYS A 151 -2.15 4.30 -4.45
C CYS A 151 -2.94 5.44 -3.82
N GLU A 152 -4.27 5.35 -3.95
CA GLU A 152 -5.20 6.29 -3.33
C GLU A 152 -5.07 6.30 -1.80
N ASP A 153 -4.86 5.14 -1.18
CA ASP A 153 -4.69 4.99 0.27
C ASP A 153 -3.47 5.75 0.79
N THR A 154 -2.32 5.63 0.10
CA THR A 154 -1.11 6.40 0.42
C THR A 154 -1.35 7.89 0.29
N ARG A 155 -2.02 8.32 -0.79
CA ARG A 155 -2.37 9.72 -1.03
C ARG A 155 -3.26 10.27 0.08
N ASN A 156 -4.23 9.48 0.55
CA ASN A 156 -5.14 9.84 1.63
C ASN A 156 -4.39 9.98 2.97
N LEU A 157 -3.45 9.07 3.28
CA LEU A 157 -2.59 9.20 4.45
C LEU A 157 -1.76 10.48 4.40
N VAL A 158 -1.13 10.79 3.26
CA VAL A 158 -0.36 12.04 3.09
C VAL A 158 -1.26 13.25 3.27
N ALA A 159 -2.45 13.25 2.66
CA ALA A 159 -3.42 14.33 2.82
C ALA A 159 -3.81 14.54 4.30
N LEU A 160 -4.02 13.46 5.05
CA LEU A 160 -4.31 13.50 6.48
C LEU A 160 -3.14 14.06 7.31
N LEU A 161 -1.90 13.63 7.04
CA LEU A 161 -0.71 14.19 7.69
C LEU A 161 -0.60 15.70 7.40
N MET A 162 -0.77 16.11 6.14
CA MET A 162 -0.74 17.51 5.75
C MET A 162 -1.88 18.32 6.40
N ARG A 163 -3.07 17.73 6.55
CA ARG A 163 -4.21 18.34 7.23
C ARG A 163 -3.94 18.51 8.73
N ALA A 164 -3.35 17.51 9.39
CA ALA A 164 -2.92 17.61 10.79
C ALA A 164 -1.92 18.75 11.01
N LEU A 165 -0.98 18.93 10.08
CA LEU A 165 -0.02 20.01 10.11
C LEU A 165 -0.64 21.39 9.86
N ASN A 166 -1.41 21.53 8.78
CA ASN A 166 -1.89 22.82 8.27
C ASN A 166 -3.15 23.31 8.95
N GLU A 167 -4.03 22.40 9.37
CA GLU A 167 -5.29 22.74 10.03
C GLU A 167 -5.26 22.47 11.53
N GLY A 168 -4.38 21.59 12.01
CA GLY A 168 -4.19 21.33 13.45
C GLY A 168 -3.14 22.24 14.06
N LEU A 169 -1.86 21.92 13.88
CA LEU A 169 -0.76 22.61 14.58
C LEU A 169 -0.58 24.06 14.12
N ARG A 170 -0.54 24.31 12.81
CA ARG A 170 -0.15 25.63 12.26
C ARG A 170 -1.06 26.77 12.73
N PRO A 171 -2.41 26.67 12.70
CA PRO A 171 -3.26 27.78 13.11
C PRO A 171 -3.05 28.16 14.57
N HIS A 172 -2.90 27.18 15.45
CA HIS A 172 -2.64 27.41 16.88
C HIS A 172 -1.28 28.04 17.12
N LEU A 173 -0.21 27.45 16.56
CA LEU A 173 1.15 27.95 16.72
C LEU A 173 1.29 29.39 16.19
N THR A 174 0.73 29.69 15.01
CA THR A 174 0.74 31.04 14.45
C THR A 174 -0.03 32.04 15.31
N LYS A 175 -1.17 31.64 15.89
CA LYS A 175 -2.01 32.52 16.70
C LYS A 175 -1.37 32.87 18.04
N TRP A 176 -0.76 31.89 18.72
CA TRP A 176 -0.38 32.00 20.13
C TRP A 176 1.12 31.98 20.40
N GLN A 177 1.90 31.15 19.69
CA GLN A 177 3.27 30.79 20.09
C GLN A 177 4.16 32.02 20.26
N ALA A 178 4.22 32.90 19.27
CA ALA A 178 5.09 34.08 19.29
C ALA A 178 4.69 35.09 20.38
N LYS A 179 3.38 35.36 20.51
CA LYS A 179 2.84 36.31 21.51
C LYS A 179 3.10 35.82 22.93
N PHE A 180 2.83 34.54 23.17
CA PHE A 180 3.01 33.92 24.47
C PHE A 180 4.50 33.88 24.84
N ARG A 181 5.40 33.44 23.96
CA ARG A 181 6.85 33.43 24.23
C ARG A 181 7.38 34.81 24.58
N ARG A 182 7.07 35.82 23.76
CA ARG A 182 7.52 37.19 24.00
C ARG A 182 7.10 37.71 25.38
N TRP A 183 5.84 37.47 25.74
CA TRP A 183 5.33 37.84 27.06
C TRP A 183 5.97 37.01 28.18
N TYR A 184 6.07 35.70 28.01
CA TYR A 184 6.58 34.77 29.02
C TYR A 184 8.05 35.03 29.34
N ASP A 185 8.88 35.27 28.34
CA ASP A 185 10.30 35.61 28.52
C ASP A 185 10.45 36.89 29.36
N SER A 186 9.54 37.85 29.17
CA SER A 186 9.52 39.10 29.94
C SER A 186 8.99 38.86 31.37
N ALA A 187 7.98 38.00 31.52
CA ALA A 187 7.37 37.67 32.80
C ALA A 187 8.33 36.87 33.71
N VAL A 188 9.08 35.92 33.16
CA VAL A 188 10.08 35.13 33.89
C VAL A 188 11.27 35.98 34.35
N ALA A 189 11.64 37.00 33.57
CA ALA A 189 12.72 37.93 33.93
C ALA A 189 12.32 38.96 35.00
N SER A 190 11.03 39.11 35.29
CA SER A 190 10.54 40.08 36.28
C SER A 190 10.91 39.67 37.71
N ASP A 191 11.38 40.63 38.50
CA ASP A 191 11.71 40.43 39.92
C ASP A 191 10.50 39.93 40.73
N ASP A 192 9.29 40.37 40.37
CA ASP A 192 8.01 39.99 41.02
C ASP A 192 7.67 38.50 40.88
N ASN A 193 8.32 37.79 39.95
CA ASN A 193 8.01 36.41 39.61
C ASN A 193 9.12 35.42 39.99
N LYS A 194 10.22 35.87 40.62
CA LYS A 194 11.37 35.01 40.99
C LYS A 194 11.00 33.82 41.88
N ALA A 195 9.99 33.97 42.72
CA ALA A 195 9.53 32.92 43.64
C ALA A 195 8.46 32.01 43.04
N LYS A 196 7.95 32.33 41.84
CA LYS A 196 6.86 31.58 41.19
C LYS A 196 7.45 30.53 40.26
N SER A 197 6.80 29.38 40.21
CA SER A 197 7.06 28.32 39.24
C SER A 197 6.69 28.75 37.82
N PRO A 198 7.24 28.09 36.78
CA PRO A 198 6.83 28.27 35.39
C PRO A 198 5.31 28.19 35.17
N GLN A 199 4.63 27.27 35.87
CA GLN A 199 3.19 27.03 35.83
C GLN A 199 2.39 28.19 36.44
N GLU A 200 2.85 28.72 37.57
CA GLU A 200 2.22 29.90 38.18
C GLU A 200 2.43 31.15 37.33
N ILE A 201 3.61 31.30 36.72
CA ILE A 201 3.91 32.43 35.83
C ILE A 201 3.01 32.40 34.61
N GLN A 202 2.89 31.26 33.90
CA GLN A 202 2.11 31.20 32.66
C GLN A 202 0.62 31.54 32.85
N GLN A 203 0.05 31.25 34.03
CA GLN A 203 -1.33 31.59 34.38
C GLN A 203 -1.59 33.11 34.45
N LEU A 204 -0.53 33.92 34.62
CA LEU A 204 -0.62 35.38 34.61
C LEU A 204 -0.77 35.96 33.19
N TYR A 205 -0.74 35.12 32.14
CA TYR A 205 -0.88 35.59 30.77
C TYR A 205 -2.28 36.20 30.57
N PRO A 206 -2.42 37.43 30.03
CA PRO A 206 -3.73 38.08 29.91
C PRO A 206 -4.77 37.27 29.13
N LEU A 207 -4.32 36.43 28.19
CA LEU A 207 -5.19 35.58 27.36
C LEU A 207 -5.02 34.08 27.70
N TYR A 208 -4.61 33.75 28.94
CA TYR A 208 -4.31 32.37 29.37
C TYR A 208 -5.47 31.41 29.08
N ASN A 209 -6.69 31.77 29.52
CA ASN A 209 -7.86 30.90 29.36
C ASN A 209 -8.18 30.60 27.89
N GLU A 210 -8.10 31.60 27.01
CA GLU A 210 -8.33 31.42 25.57
C GLU A 210 -7.24 30.57 24.92
N LEU A 211 -5.97 30.78 25.31
CA LEU A 211 -4.83 30.01 24.83
C LEU A 211 -4.99 28.54 25.23
N VAL A 212 -5.25 28.26 26.51
CA VAL A 212 -5.39 26.90 27.03
C VAL A 212 -6.59 26.18 26.42
N ALA A 213 -7.72 26.87 26.23
CA ALA A 213 -8.89 26.29 25.58
C ALA A 213 -8.56 25.83 24.14
N ASP A 214 -7.85 26.66 23.37
CA ASP A 214 -7.45 26.31 22.00
C ASP A 214 -6.37 25.21 21.98
N LEU A 215 -5.44 25.23 22.94
CA LEU A 215 -4.39 24.22 23.10
C LEU A 215 -5.01 22.85 23.38
N ARG A 216 -5.95 22.76 24.34
CA ARG A 216 -6.71 21.53 24.65
C ARG A 216 -7.46 20.99 23.44
N LYS A 217 -8.13 21.88 22.70
CA LYS A 217 -8.85 21.48 21.49
C LYS A 217 -7.91 20.80 20.49
N VAL A 218 -6.73 21.36 20.27
CA VAL A 218 -5.74 20.76 19.35
C VAL A 218 -5.18 19.47 19.90
N SER A 219 -4.84 19.37 21.20
CA SER A 219 -4.37 18.10 21.79
C SER A 219 -5.41 17.00 21.63
N ASP A 220 -6.69 17.29 21.89
CA ASP A 220 -7.78 16.32 21.77
C ASP A 220 -7.95 15.82 20.33
N GLU A 221 -7.77 16.70 19.34
CA GLU A 221 -7.77 16.32 17.92
C GLU A 221 -6.61 15.35 17.60
N PHE A 222 -5.42 15.60 18.14
CA PHE A 222 -4.24 14.75 17.93
C PHE A 222 -4.31 13.42 18.70
N VAL A 223 -4.89 13.41 19.89
CA VAL A 223 -5.17 12.16 20.64
C VAL A 223 -6.08 11.26 19.80
N ARG A 224 -7.22 11.78 19.32
CA ARG A 224 -8.14 11.01 18.45
C ARG A 224 -7.48 10.54 17.15
N PHE A 225 -6.60 11.37 16.59
CA PHE A 225 -5.86 11.01 15.39
C PHE A 225 -4.87 9.87 15.64
N ALA A 226 -4.10 9.95 16.74
CA ALA A 226 -3.20 8.90 17.16
C ALA A 226 -3.94 7.58 17.41
N ASP A 227 -5.08 7.62 18.08
CA ASP A 227 -5.90 6.43 18.34
C ASP A 227 -6.44 5.83 17.02
N SER A 228 -6.76 6.66 16.03
CA SER A 228 -7.14 6.19 14.69
C SER A 228 -5.98 5.53 13.94
N LEU A 229 -4.77 6.09 14.04
CA LEU A 229 -3.56 5.50 13.46
C LEU A 229 -3.19 4.18 14.17
N GLU A 230 -3.39 4.08 15.48
CA GLU A 230 -3.13 2.87 16.27
C GLU A 230 -3.97 1.69 15.78
N LYS A 231 -5.26 1.91 15.53
CA LYS A 231 -6.17 0.89 14.96
C LYS A 231 -5.63 0.37 13.63
N ILE A 232 -5.14 1.26 12.79
CA ILE A 232 -4.50 0.91 11.52
C ILE A 232 -3.29 -0.01 11.69
N VAL A 233 -2.43 0.29 12.66
CA VAL A 233 -1.22 -0.48 12.93
C VAL A 233 -1.58 -1.87 13.47
N LYS A 234 -2.59 -1.95 14.35
CA LYS A 234 -2.95 -3.19 15.05
C LYS A 234 -3.89 -4.09 14.25
N ASP A 235 -4.88 -3.52 13.55
CA ASP A 235 -5.96 -4.25 12.89
C ASP A 235 -5.63 -4.63 11.43
N GLY A 236 -4.47 -4.24 10.91
CA GLY A 236 -3.98 -4.62 9.57
C GLY A 236 -3.55 -6.09 9.41
N LYS A 237 -4.01 -7.00 10.29
CA LYS A 237 -3.79 -8.44 10.20
C LYS A 237 -4.97 -9.15 9.54
#